data_AF-A0A9D1EJ15-F1
#
_entry.id   AF-A0A9D1EJ15-F1
#
_cell.length_a   1.000
_cell.length_b   1.000
_cell.length_c   1.000
_cell.angle_alpha   90.00
_cell.angle_beta   90.00
_cell.angle_gamma   90.00
#
_symmetry.space_group_name_H-M   'P 1'
#
loop_
_entity.id
_entity.type
_entity.pdbx_description
1 polymer ?
#
loop_
_entity_poly.entity_id
_entity_poly.type
_entity_poly.pdbx_seq_one_letter_code
_entity_poly.pdbx_strand_id
1 'polypeptide(L)' 'GVNKTAISFMKVEEPVHFAKDDPEKDAYLFFVLASADHGEHIENMQKLAEMLLKPGVVDKLLEAKSREDLLAIDSELDK' A
#
# COMPACT_ATOMS: atom_id res chain seq x y z
N GLY A 1 4.44 -8.64 -20.08
CA GLY A 1 5.34 -9.36 -19.17
C GLY A 1 6.00 -8.37 -18.25
N VAL A 2 6.13 -8.70 -16.97
CA VAL A 2 6.83 -7.89 -15.96
C VAL A 2 8.33 -8.16 -16.07
N ASN A 3 9.14 -7.10 -16.19
CA ASN A 3 10.60 -7.25 -16.32
C ASN A 3 11.31 -7.45 -14.98
N LYS A 4 10.72 -6.96 -13.88
CA LYS A 4 11.26 -7.03 -12.50
C LYS A 4 10.13 -6.98 -11.49
N THR A 5 10.30 -7.69 -10.37
CA THR A 5 9.38 -7.62 -9.23
C THR A 5 9.49 -6.25 -8.54
N ALA A 6 8.37 -5.55 -8.36
CA ALA A 6 8.31 -4.20 -7.81
C ALA A 6 6.97 -3.92 -7.12
N ILE A 7 7.01 -3.07 -6.09
CA ILE A 7 5.82 -2.55 -5.40
C ILE A 7 5.76 -1.05 -5.62
N SER A 8 4.61 -0.53 -6.04
CA SER A 8 4.33 0.89 -6.08
C SER A 8 3.28 1.24 -5.05
N PHE A 9 3.47 2.36 -4.37
CA PHE A 9 2.51 2.96 -3.46
C PHE A 9 2.00 4.27 -4.04
N MET A 10 0.69 4.49 -3.98
CA MET A 10 0.04 5.74 -4.34
C MET A 10 -1.03 6.06 -3.31
N LYS A 11 -1.07 7.32 -2.91
CA LYS A 11 -2.10 7.90 -2.06
C LYS A 11 -2.82 8.99 -2.84
N VAL A 12 -4.12 9.09 -2.66
CA VAL A 12 -4.95 10.23 -3.12
C VAL A 12 -5.53 10.96 -1.91
N GLU A 13 -5.60 12.29 -2.00
CA GLU A 13 -6.26 13.11 -0.95
C GLU A 13 -7.78 13.04 -1.05
N GLU A 14 -8.30 12.83 -2.26
CA GLU A 14 -9.72 12.65 -2.54
C GLU A 14 -9.99 11.18 -2.87
N PRO A 15 -11.03 10.54 -2.28
CA PRO A 15 -11.29 9.13 -2.49
C PRO A 15 -11.61 8.81 -3.95
N VAL A 16 -11.14 7.65 -4.41
CA VAL A 16 -11.63 7.07 -5.65
C VAL A 16 -12.88 6.24 -5.34
N HIS A 17 -14.01 6.68 -5.90
CA HIS A 17 -15.28 5.98 -5.79
C HIS A 17 -15.34 4.80 -6.77
N PHE A 18 -15.19 3.58 -6.26
CA PHE A 18 -15.30 2.37 -7.09
C PHE A 18 -16.75 1.95 -7.36
N ALA A 19 -17.68 2.32 -6.50
CA ALA A 19 -19.10 2.08 -6.66
C ALA A 19 -19.89 3.33 -6.28
N LYS A 20 -20.77 3.78 -7.18
CA LYS A 20 -21.45 5.07 -7.06
C LYS A 20 -22.41 5.17 -5.86
N ASP A 21 -22.86 4.03 -5.35
CA ASP A 21 -23.86 3.91 -4.28
C ASP A 21 -23.31 3.23 -3.02
N ASP A 22 -21.99 2.99 -2.94
CA ASP A 22 -21.39 2.26 -1.84
C ASP A 22 -20.09 2.95 -1.36
N PRO A 23 -20.20 3.88 -0.39
CA PRO A 23 -19.05 4.61 0.14
C PRO A 23 -18.08 3.70 0.92
N GLU A 24 -18.47 2.48 1.29
CA GLU A 24 -17.54 1.51 1.89
C GLU A 24 -16.50 1.01 0.88
N LYS A 25 -16.74 1.23 -0.42
CA LYS A 25 -15.80 0.91 -1.51
C LYS A 25 -14.91 2.08 -1.92
N ASP A 26 -14.92 3.18 -1.19
CA ASP A 26 -14.02 4.30 -1.43
C ASP A 26 -12.58 3.93 -1.05
N ALA A 27 -11.63 4.23 -1.94
CA ALA A 27 -10.23 3.93 -1.70
C ALA A 27 -9.35 5.18 -1.76
N TYR A 28 -8.41 5.26 -0.83
CA TYR A 28 -7.42 6.33 -0.70
C TYR A 28 -5.99 5.84 -0.94
N LEU A 29 -5.72 4.58 -0.62
CA LEU A 29 -4.41 3.96 -0.70
C LEU A 29 -4.41 2.89 -1.78
N PHE A 30 -3.39 2.91 -2.61
CA PHE A 30 -3.22 2.00 -3.73
C PHE A 30 -1.84 1.36 -3.65
N PHE A 31 -1.82 0.03 -3.73
CA PHE A 31 -0.60 -0.74 -3.84
C PHE A 31 -0.65 -1.53 -5.13
N VAL A 32 0.35 -1.31 -6.00
CA VAL A 32 0.51 -2.06 -7.23
C VAL A 32 1.66 -3.02 -7.04
N LEU A 33 1.35 -4.32 -7.06
CA LEU A 33 2.34 -5.38 -7.06
C LEU A 33 2.58 -5.87 -8.49
N ALA A 34 3.78 -5.67 -9.01
CA ALA A 34 4.24 -6.30 -10.23
C ALA A 34 5.21 -7.42 -9.83
N SER A 35 4.94 -8.66 -10.23
CA SER A 35 5.86 -9.78 -9.99
C SER A 35 6.18 -10.50 -11.30
N ALA A 36 7.44 -10.87 -11.48
CA ALA A 36 7.88 -11.71 -12.59
C ALA A 36 7.75 -13.21 -12.26
N ASP A 37 7.70 -13.56 -10.96
CA ASP A 37 7.61 -14.93 -10.45
C ASP A 37 6.41 -15.13 -9.52
N HIS A 38 5.79 -16.32 -9.57
CA HIS A 38 4.59 -16.62 -8.78
C HIS A 38 4.87 -16.74 -7.28
N GLY A 39 6.05 -17.24 -6.89
CA GLY A 39 6.46 -17.36 -5.49
C GLY A 39 6.73 -15.99 -4.87
N GLU A 40 7.51 -15.16 -5.56
CA GLU A 40 7.78 -13.78 -5.13
C GLU A 40 6.51 -12.94 -5.03
N HIS A 41 5.50 -13.21 -5.86
CA HIS A 41 4.22 -12.51 -5.82
C HIS A 41 3.51 -12.73 -4.48
N ILE A 42 3.40 -14.00 -4.06
CA ILE A 42 2.69 -14.37 -2.84
C ILE A 42 3.44 -13.84 -1.63
N GLU A 43 4.77 -13.99 -1.60
CA GLU A 43 5.58 -13.51 -0.48
C GLU A 43 5.44 -11.98 -0.29
N ASN A 44 5.50 -11.22 -1.39
CA ASN A 44 5.35 -9.76 -1.32
C ASN A 44 3.92 -9.33 -0.91
N MET A 45 2.90 -10.03 -1.39
CA MET A 45 1.52 -9.80 -0.94
C MET A 45 1.35 -10.08 0.56
N GLN A 46 1.93 -11.16 1.07
CA GLN A 46 1.87 -11.51 2.49
C GLN A 46 2.56 -10.44 3.35
N LYS A 47 3.80 -10.07 3.02
CA LYS A 47 4.54 -9.02 3.74
C LYS A 47 3.80 -7.69 3.74
N LEU A 48 3.23 -7.31 2.60
CA LEU A 48 2.45 -6.08 2.49
C LEU A 48 1.17 -6.14 3.33
N ALA A 49 0.43 -7.25 3.30
CA ALA A 49 -0.76 -7.42 4.11
C ALA A 49 -0.43 -7.39 5.60
N GLU A 50 0.63 -8.06 6.04
CA GLU A 50 1.11 -8.02 7.42
C GLU A 50 1.47 -6.59 7.85
N MET A 51 2.13 -5.83 6.99
CA MET A 51 2.44 -4.42 7.23
C MET A 51 1.17 -3.58 7.40
N LEU A 52 0.17 -3.77 6.54
CA LEU A 52 -1.10 -3.03 6.58
C LEU A 52 -1.96 -3.40 7.79
N LEU A 53 -1.84 -4.63 8.30
CA LEU A 53 -2.54 -5.08 9.50
C LEU A 53 -1.92 -4.56 10.80
N LYS A 54 -0.71 -3.98 10.75
CA LYS A 54 -0.09 -3.39 11.93
C LYS A 54 -0.91 -2.16 12.40
N PRO A 55 -1.24 -2.06 13.70
CA PRO A 55 -2.07 -0.99 14.22
C PRO A 55 -1.50 0.40 13.90
N GLY A 56 -2.35 1.28 13.35
CA GLY A 56 -2.00 2.68 13.05
C GLY A 56 -1.14 2.89 11.81
N VAL A 57 -0.73 1.82 11.09
CA VAL A 57 0.04 1.98 9.85
C VAL A 57 -0.81 2.60 8.75
N VAL A 58 -2.05 2.14 8.59
CA VAL A 58 -2.97 2.67 7.58
C VAL A 58 -3.25 4.15 7.83
N ASP A 59 -3.51 4.54 9.08
CA ASP A 59 -3.71 5.95 9.46
C ASP A 59 -2.47 6.81 9.14
N LYS A 60 -1.27 6.34 9.51
CA LYS A 60 -0.02 7.04 9.18
C LYS A 60 0.19 7.18 7.66
N LEU A 61 -0.13 6.14 6.89
CA LEU A 61 -0.05 6.18 5.42
C LEU A 61 -1.08 7.16 4.82
N LEU A 62 -2.25 7.30 5.43
CA LEU A 62 -3.26 8.30 5.05
C LEU A 62 -2.83 9.72 5.43
N GLU A 63 -2.02 9.89 6.46
CA GLU A 63 -1.49 11.21 6.86
C GLU A 63 -0.21 11.61 6.10
N ALA A 64 0.54 10.65 5.56
CA ALA A 64 1.77 10.89 4.83
C ALA A 64 1.55 11.82 3.62
N LYS A 65 2.42 12.83 3.46
CA LYS A 65 2.38 13.81 2.36
C LYS A 65 3.68 13.87 1.57
N SER A 66 4.76 13.33 2.12
CA SER A 66 6.09 13.39 1.53
C SER A 66 6.76 12.03 1.54
N ARG A 67 7.79 11.87 0.70
CA ARG A 67 8.63 10.68 0.70
C ARG A 67 9.27 10.44 2.06
N GLU A 68 9.67 11.50 2.76
CA GLU A 68 10.25 11.38 4.10
C GLU A 68 9.28 10.75 5.11
N ASP A 69 7.98 11.06 5.04
CA ASP A 69 6.97 10.47 5.92
C ASP A 69 6.90 8.97 5.72
N LEU A 70 6.93 8.51 4.46
CA LEU A 70 6.92 7.09 4.14
C LEU A 70 8.16 6.36 4.66
N LEU A 71 9.34 6.99 4.58
CA LEU A 71 10.59 6.42 5.11
C LEU A 71 10.60 6.38 6.65
N ALA A 72 9.97 7.37 7.30
CA ALA A 72 9.81 7.38 8.75
C ALA A 72 8.90 6.24 9.21
N ILE A 73 7.77 6.05 8.52
CA ILE A 73 6.83 4.94 8.78
C ILE A 73 7.55 3.59 8.61
N ASP A 74 8.29 3.41 7.51
CA ASP A 74 9.08 2.19 7.25
C ASP A 74 10.10 1.92 8.36
N SER A 75 10.82 2.95 8.82
CA SER A 75 11.80 2.83 9.91
C SER A 75 11.18 2.50 11.28
N GLU A 76 9.92 2.85 11.49
CA GLU A 76 9.17 2.46 12.69
C GLU A 76 8.67 1.01 12.60
N LEU A 77 8.45 0.48 11.39
CA LEU A 77 7.92 -0.85 11.16
C LEU A 77 8.96 -1.96 11.29
N ASP A 78 10.24 -1.63 11.11
CA ASP A 78 11.39 -2.53 11.26
C ASP A 78 11.86 -2.70 12.72
N LYS A 79 11.32 -1.88 13.65
CA LYS A 79 11.58 -1.98 15.10
C LYS A 79 10.61 -2.92 15.80
#